data_AF-A0AA88S6Q8-F1
#
_entry.id   AF-A0AA88S6Q8-F1
#
_cell.length_a   1.000
_cell.length_b   1.000
_cell.length_c   1.000
_cell.angle_alpha   90.00
_cell.angle_beta   90.00
_cell.angle_gamma   90.00
#
_symmetry.space_group_name_H-M   'P 1'
#
loop_
_entity.id
_entity.type
_entity.pdbx_description
1 polymer ?
#
loop_
_entity_poly.entity_id
_entity_poly.type
_entity_poly.pdbx_seq_one_letter_code
_entity_poly.pdbx_strand_id
1 'polypeptide(L)'
;MRCCICSGVRPGRTEVAAACAWLREGLLFCVAAAEAWSGLDEEPTAFCDMAVPLGHPHDSKGDKVTISFAKILLNSIQPGIEELGRFAGTDIFCDISQYPMAIRIPGILIIRVNAGTLCFANASFIRQRIMRWVAEEDELEENAKEKIHALILDMSSLINIDSSGILALEELHKKLDALDIKLGVANPRWQVIHKLKLGKFVDKLGSGSIFLTVTEAVDACLAPKMLGA
;
A
#
# COMPACT_ATOMS: atom_id res chain seq x y z
N MET A 1 -2.68 -19.01 34.80
CA MET A 1 -3.98 -18.46 34.36
C MET A 1 -4.48 -19.29 33.19
N ARG A 2 -5.69 -19.86 33.28
CA ARG A 2 -6.26 -20.72 32.22
C ARG A 2 -6.72 -19.84 31.04
N CYS A 3 -6.37 -20.25 29.84
CA CYS A 3 -6.73 -19.57 28.60
C CYS A 3 -8.25 -19.66 28.34
N CYS A 4 -8.91 -18.51 28.19
CA CYS A 4 -10.36 -18.40 27.93
C CYS A 4 -10.82 -18.96 26.58
N ILE A 5 -9.91 -19.45 25.72
CA ILE A 5 -10.24 -19.97 24.39
C ILE A 5 -11.06 -21.27 24.47
N CYS A 6 -10.97 -22.02 25.58
CA CYS A 6 -11.66 -23.32 25.73
C CYS A 6 -13.07 -23.25 26.33
N SER A 7 -13.58 -22.08 26.74
CA SER A 7 -14.83 -21.98 27.55
C SER A 7 -16.06 -21.45 26.81
N GLY A 8 -15.99 -21.12 25.52
CA GLY A 8 -17.17 -20.76 24.71
C GLY A 8 -17.90 -19.47 25.13
N VAL A 9 -17.27 -18.62 25.95
CA VAL A 9 -17.82 -17.33 26.39
C VAL A 9 -17.37 -16.23 25.41
N ARG A 10 -18.31 -15.42 24.91
CA ARG A 10 -17.97 -14.25 24.07
C ARG A 10 -17.20 -13.22 24.90
N PRO A 11 -16.01 -12.76 24.47
CA PRO A 11 -15.23 -11.79 25.23
C PRO A 11 -15.92 -10.43 25.26
N GLY A 12 -15.77 -9.72 26.38
CA GLY A 12 -16.34 -8.39 26.60
C GLY A 12 -15.68 -7.32 25.71
N ARG A 13 -16.37 -6.20 25.48
CA ARG A 13 -15.92 -5.10 24.62
C ARG A 13 -14.55 -4.51 25.03
N THR A 14 -14.17 -4.64 26.30
CA THR A 14 -12.87 -4.24 26.87
C THR A 14 -11.75 -5.26 26.63
N GLU A 15 -12.06 -6.56 26.59
CA GLU A 15 -11.09 -7.63 26.32
C GLU A 15 -10.64 -7.64 24.84
N VAL A 16 -11.56 -7.33 23.92
CA VAL A 16 -11.23 -7.17 22.49
C VAL A 16 -10.36 -5.93 22.27
N ALA A 17 -10.59 -4.85 23.02
CA ALA A 17 -9.75 -3.66 22.97
C ALA A 17 -8.34 -3.93 23.52
N ALA A 18 -8.23 -4.69 24.61
CA ALA A 18 -6.94 -5.11 25.17
C ALA A 18 -6.18 -6.07 24.23
N ALA A 19 -6.86 -7.02 23.58
CA ALA A 19 -6.25 -7.90 22.58
C ALA A 19 -5.81 -7.13 21.33
N CYS A 20 -6.60 -6.14 20.89
CA CYS A 20 -6.21 -5.24 19.80
C CYS A 20 -5.06 -4.30 20.19
N ALA A 21 -4.97 -3.85 21.44
CA ALA A 21 -3.84 -3.06 21.94
C ALA A 21 -2.58 -3.92 22.05
N TRP A 22 -2.68 -5.15 22.55
CA TRP A 22 -1.60 -6.14 22.57
C TRP A 22 -1.13 -6.53 21.18
N LEU A 23 -2.04 -6.73 20.23
CA LEU A 23 -1.70 -6.97 18.83
C LEU A 23 -1.07 -5.73 18.23
N ARG A 24 -1.53 -4.52 18.56
CA ARG A 24 -0.96 -3.27 18.03
C ARG A 24 0.44 -3.01 18.60
N GLU A 25 0.66 -3.20 19.90
CA GLU A 25 1.96 -3.07 20.56
C GLU A 25 2.92 -4.18 20.17
N GLY A 26 2.46 -5.43 20.10
CA GLY A 26 3.24 -6.57 19.61
C GLY A 26 3.59 -6.45 18.13
N LEU A 27 2.66 -5.96 17.31
CA LEU A 27 2.92 -5.66 15.90
C LEU A 27 3.81 -4.44 15.74
N LEU A 28 3.71 -3.41 16.59
CA LEU A 28 4.65 -2.29 16.64
C LEU A 28 6.05 -2.75 17.03
N PHE A 29 6.17 -3.71 17.95
CA PHE A 29 7.45 -4.33 18.30
C PHE A 29 8.01 -5.16 17.13
N CYS A 30 7.16 -5.91 16.41
CA CYS A 30 7.55 -6.62 15.20
C CYS A 30 7.91 -5.69 14.04
N VAL A 31 7.21 -4.56 13.88
CA VAL A 31 7.50 -3.53 12.86
C VAL A 31 8.78 -2.79 13.20
N ALA A 32 9.00 -2.39 14.46
CA ALA A 32 10.26 -1.78 14.91
C ALA A 32 11.45 -2.75 14.77
N ALA A 33 11.23 -4.04 15.05
CA ALA A 33 12.22 -5.08 14.79
C ALA A 33 12.47 -5.30 13.30
N ALA A 34 11.46 -5.14 12.44
CA ALA A 34 11.59 -5.25 10.98
C ALA A 34 12.28 -4.02 10.34
N GLU A 35 12.01 -2.81 10.83
CA GLU A 35 12.71 -1.57 10.43
C GLU A 35 14.18 -1.62 10.86
N ALA A 36 14.49 -2.17 12.03
CA ALA A 36 15.86 -2.46 12.45
C ALA A 36 16.53 -3.55 11.59
N TRP A 37 15.75 -4.46 11.00
CA TRP A 37 16.22 -5.55 10.13
C TRP A 37 16.59 -5.09 8.72
N SER A 38 15.95 -4.03 8.20
CA SER A 38 16.21 -3.51 6.85
C SER A 38 17.55 -2.77 6.69
N GLY A 39 18.29 -2.54 7.79
CA GLY A 39 19.55 -1.78 7.79
C GLY A 39 20.83 -2.58 8.10
N LEU A 40 20.74 -3.90 8.33
CA LEU A 40 21.88 -4.72 8.75
C LEU A 40 22.04 -5.93 7.82
N ASP A 41 23.13 -5.96 7.05
CA ASP A 41 23.64 -7.14 6.33
C ASP A 41 24.27 -8.16 7.32
N GLU A 42 23.56 -8.55 8.38
CA GLU A 42 24.02 -9.60 9.32
C GLU A 42 23.08 -10.82 9.36
N GLU A 43 23.68 -12.00 9.54
CA GLU A 43 22.98 -13.28 9.52
C GLU A 43 21.84 -13.37 10.57
N PRO A 44 20.71 -14.03 10.23
CA PRO A 44 19.51 -14.12 11.06
C PRO A 44 19.69 -14.78 12.44
N THR A 45 20.87 -15.30 12.77
CA THR A 45 21.17 -15.95 14.06
C THR A 45 21.49 -14.95 15.17
N ALA A 46 22.07 -13.78 14.86
CA ALA A 46 22.53 -12.83 15.88
C ALA A 46 21.38 -12.11 16.61
N PHE A 47 20.20 -12.02 16.00
CA PHE A 47 19.04 -11.34 16.57
C PHE A 47 18.29 -12.19 17.62
N CYS A 48 18.35 -13.52 17.52
CA CYS A 48 17.74 -14.40 18.53
C CYS A 48 18.36 -14.22 19.91
N ASP A 49 19.65 -13.87 19.98
CA ASP A 49 20.36 -13.65 21.24
C ASP A 49 20.01 -12.31 21.91
N MET A 50 19.51 -11.33 21.14
CA MET A 50 19.24 -9.98 21.64
C MET A 50 17.79 -9.76 22.13
N ALA A 51 16.84 -10.61 21.72
CA ALA A 51 15.41 -10.35 21.91
C ALA A 51 14.76 -11.01 23.14
N VAL A 52 15.42 -11.90 23.88
CA VAL A 52 14.76 -12.64 24.98
C VAL A 52 15.67 -12.81 26.21
N PRO A 53 15.62 -11.90 27.21
CA PRO A 53 16.33 -12.09 28.47
C PRO A 53 15.53 -12.97 29.44
N LEU A 54 14.96 -14.09 28.97
CA LEU A 54 14.20 -15.03 29.80
C LEU A 54 14.54 -16.46 29.38
N GLY A 55 15.40 -17.11 30.17
CA GLY A 55 15.95 -18.45 29.95
C GLY A 55 14.91 -19.57 29.86
N HIS A 56 14.22 -19.64 28.72
CA HIS A 56 13.44 -20.80 28.29
C HIS A 56 14.28 -21.69 27.36
N PRO A 57 14.16 -23.02 27.47
CA PRO A 57 14.89 -23.95 26.63
C PRO A 57 14.48 -23.77 25.16
N HIS A 58 15.43 -23.40 24.31
CA HIS A 58 15.25 -23.22 22.87
C HIS A 58 14.91 -24.56 22.19
N ASP A 59 13.64 -24.78 21.88
CA ASP A 59 13.27 -25.67 20.77
C ASP A 59 13.46 -24.88 19.46
N SER A 60 14.70 -24.85 18.96
CA SER A 60 15.19 -24.10 17.78
C SER A 60 14.33 -24.19 16.49
N LYS A 61 13.39 -25.14 16.42
CA LYS A 61 12.43 -25.28 15.31
C LYS A 61 11.21 -24.37 15.41
N GLY A 62 10.72 -24.07 16.62
CA GLY A 62 9.53 -23.23 16.83
C GLY A 62 9.76 -21.76 16.48
N ASP A 63 10.98 -21.28 16.74
CA ASP A 63 11.36 -19.88 16.53
C ASP A 63 11.38 -19.52 15.04
N LYS A 64 11.89 -20.42 14.19
CA LYS A 64 11.99 -20.20 12.74
C LYS A 64 10.62 -20.12 12.06
N VAL A 65 9.67 -20.96 12.49
CA VAL A 65 8.30 -20.94 11.97
C VAL A 65 7.60 -19.66 12.39
N THR A 66 7.78 -19.25 13.65
CA THR A 66 7.19 -18.03 14.19
C THR A 66 7.73 -16.77 13.49
N ILE A 67 9.05 -16.68 13.29
CA ILE A 67 9.69 -15.59 12.54
C ILE A 67 9.21 -15.55 11.08
N SER A 68 9.13 -16.71 10.42
CA SER A 68 8.63 -16.80 9.04
C SER A 68 7.18 -16.33 8.95
N PHE A 69 6.31 -16.76 9.87
CA PHE A 69 4.91 -16.35 9.89
C PHE A 69 4.76 -14.86 10.19
N ALA A 70 5.52 -14.33 11.15
CA ALA A 70 5.56 -12.89 11.44
C ALA A 70 5.98 -12.08 10.21
N LYS A 71 7.01 -12.51 9.49
CA LYS A 71 7.47 -11.84 8.25
C LYS A 71 6.39 -11.84 7.16
N ILE A 72 5.68 -12.96 6.98
CA ILE A 72 4.55 -13.03 6.04
C ILE A 72 3.43 -12.05 6.43
N LEU A 73 3.09 -11.98 7.72
CA LEU A 73 2.08 -11.05 8.22
C LEU A 73 2.50 -9.59 8.01
N LEU A 74 3.73 -9.23 8.35
CA LEU A 74 4.27 -7.87 8.16
C LEU A 74 4.23 -7.46 6.70
N ASN A 75 4.69 -8.32 5.79
CA ASN A 75 4.62 -8.07 4.35
C ASN A 75 3.18 -7.88 3.84
N SER A 76 2.20 -8.52 4.48
CA SER A 76 0.78 -8.34 4.14
C SER A 76 0.20 -7.01 4.63
N ILE A 77 0.72 -6.47 5.75
CA ILE A 77 0.23 -5.24 6.39
C ILE A 77 0.88 -4.00 5.78
N GLN A 78 2.18 -4.06 5.48
CA GLN A 78 2.93 -3.00 4.81
C GLN A 78 3.46 -3.53 3.48
N PRO A 79 2.56 -3.69 2.48
CA PRO A 79 3.00 -4.10 1.16
C PRO A 79 3.88 -3.04 0.53
N GLY A 80 4.74 -3.48 -0.38
CA GLY A 80 5.52 -2.58 -1.23
C GLY A 80 4.59 -1.65 -2.01
N ILE A 81 4.93 -0.37 -2.05
CA ILE A 81 4.30 0.61 -2.91
C ILE A 81 5.43 1.20 -3.73
N GLU A 82 5.29 1.16 -5.03
CA GLU A 82 6.34 1.50 -5.98
C GLU A 82 5.92 2.72 -6.78
N GLU A 83 6.82 3.68 -6.94
CA GLU A 83 6.65 4.78 -7.88
C GLU A 83 7.15 4.32 -9.24
N LEU A 84 6.31 4.46 -10.28
CA LEU A 84 6.63 4.01 -11.62
C LEU A 84 7.11 5.17 -12.50
N GLY A 85 8.12 4.89 -13.30
CA GLY A 85 8.61 5.76 -14.37
C GLY A 85 8.51 5.06 -15.73
N ARG A 86 8.46 5.85 -16.80
CA ARG A 86 8.46 5.34 -18.17
C ARG A 86 9.88 5.05 -18.61
N PHE A 87 10.11 3.85 -19.13
CA PHE A 87 11.40 3.53 -19.75
C PHE A 87 11.50 4.19 -21.13
N ALA A 88 12.57 4.97 -21.35
CA ALA A 88 12.71 5.84 -22.51
C ALA A 88 12.55 5.08 -23.84
N GLY A 89 11.73 5.63 -24.75
CA GLY A 89 11.47 5.02 -26.06
C GLY A 89 10.54 3.80 -26.05
N THR A 90 9.90 3.50 -24.90
CA THR A 90 8.96 2.37 -24.78
C THR A 90 7.70 2.77 -24.02
N ASP A 91 6.69 1.90 -24.04
CA ASP A 91 5.45 2.05 -23.25
C ASP A 91 5.49 1.23 -21.95
N ILE A 92 6.69 0.92 -21.47
CA ILE A 92 6.89 0.11 -20.26
C ILE A 92 7.08 1.04 -19.06
N PHE A 93 6.29 0.77 -18.02
CA PHE A 93 6.38 1.45 -16.72
C PHE A 93 7.00 0.54 -15.67
N CYS A 94 8.15 0.94 -15.15
CA CYS A 94 8.95 0.19 -14.19
C CYS A 94 9.13 0.99 -12.91
N ASP A 95 9.36 0.27 -11.80
CA ASP A 95 9.74 0.91 -10.54
C ASP A 95 11.03 1.69 -10.71
N ILE A 96 11.01 2.97 -10.33
CA ILE A 96 12.15 3.88 -10.43
C ILE A 96 13.23 3.49 -9.43
N SER A 97 12.86 2.89 -8.29
CA SER A 97 13.83 2.45 -7.29
C SER A 97 14.71 1.31 -7.82
N GLN A 98 14.08 0.38 -8.55
CA GLN A 98 14.77 -0.72 -9.22
C GLN A 98 15.47 -0.28 -10.51
N TYR A 99 14.86 0.62 -11.26
CA TYR A 99 15.37 1.13 -12.53
C TYR A 99 15.47 2.67 -12.52
N PRO A 100 16.60 3.23 -12.04
CA PRO A 100 16.82 4.69 -12.00
C PRO A 100 16.82 5.42 -13.35
N MET A 101 16.91 4.68 -14.46
CA MET A 101 16.82 5.22 -15.83
C MET A 101 15.36 5.44 -16.28
N ALA A 102 14.39 4.97 -15.51
CA ALA A 102 12.97 5.20 -15.77
C ALA A 102 12.63 6.66 -15.47
N ILE A 103 11.99 7.33 -16.43
CA ILE A 103 11.76 8.77 -16.40
C ILE A 103 10.35 9.03 -15.85
N ARG A 104 10.27 9.90 -14.83
CA ARG A 104 8.99 10.39 -14.31
C ARG A 104 8.29 11.26 -15.36
N ILE A 105 6.98 11.16 -15.42
CA ILE A 105 6.18 12.01 -16.31
C ILE A 105 5.84 13.30 -15.55
N PRO A 106 6.22 14.49 -16.05
CA PRO A 106 5.89 15.75 -15.39
C PRO A 106 4.39 15.88 -15.13
N GLY A 107 4.02 16.33 -13.92
CA GLY A 107 2.62 16.53 -13.50
C GLY A 107 1.81 15.25 -13.23
N ILE A 108 2.36 14.06 -13.45
CA ILE A 108 1.66 12.78 -13.29
C ILE A 108 2.42 11.85 -12.35
N LEU A 109 1.82 11.54 -11.20
CA LEU A 109 2.34 10.56 -10.24
C LEU A 109 1.76 9.17 -10.52
N ILE A 110 2.61 8.20 -10.82
CA ILE A 110 2.19 6.83 -11.14
C ILE A 110 2.65 5.90 -10.02
N ILE A 111 1.70 5.20 -9.40
CA ILE A 111 1.95 4.37 -8.23
C ILE A 111 1.43 2.96 -8.48
N ARG A 112 2.27 1.95 -8.27
CA ARG A 112 1.85 0.55 -8.21
C ARG A 112 1.61 0.11 -6.78
N VAL A 113 0.44 -0.46 -6.54
CA VAL A 113 0.17 -1.15 -5.27
C VAL A 113 0.68 -2.58 -5.39
N ASN A 114 1.90 -2.84 -4.92
CA ASN A 114 2.49 -4.18 -4.93
C ASN A 114 1.98 -5.02 -3.74
N ALA A 115 0.67 -5.21 -3.69
CA ALA A 115 -0.03 -6.02 -2.70
C ALA A 115 -0.93 -7.04 -3.41
N GLY A 116 -1.02 -8.25 -2.87
CA GLY A 116 -1.98 -9.25 -3.38
C GLY A 116 -3.43 -8.88 -3.08
N THR A 117 -3.68 -8.18 -1.96
CA THR A 117 -5.04 -7.75 -1.57
C THR A 117 -5.03 -6.36 -0.96
N LEU A 118 -6.07 -5.57 -1.26
CA LEU A 118 -6.34 -4.30 -0.57
C LEU A 118 -7.46 -4.53 0.46
N CYS A 119 -7.09 -4.54 1.74
CA CYS A 119 -7.99 -4.92 2.82
C CYS A 119 -7.84 -4.04 4.06
N PHE A 120 -8.67 -4.27 5.08
CA PHE A 120 -8.60 -3.53 6.35
C PHE A 120 -7.18 -3.40 6.93
N ALA A 121 -6.33 -4.42 6.77
CA ALA A 121 -4.99 -4.44 7.34
C ALA A 121 -4.03 -3.41 6.71
N ASN A 122 -4.11 -3.20 5.39
CA ASN A 122 -3.11 -2.41 4.64
C ASN A 122 -3.68 -1.16 3.95
N ALA A 123 -5.00 -1.06 3.78
CA ALA A 123 -5.62 0.02 3.00
C ALA A 123 -5.34 1.41 3.58
N SER A 124 -5.35 1.55 4.91
CA SER A 124 -5.01 2.80 5.59
C SER A 124 -3.54 3.20 5.37
N PHE A 125 -2.63 2.23 5.43
CA PHE A 125 -1.20 2.45 5.19
C PHE A 125 -0.96 2.93 3.76
N ILE A 126 -1.53 2.23 2.77
CA ILE A 126 -1.40 2.58 1.35
C ILE A 126 -1.93 3.99 1.10
N ARG A 127 -3.14 4.32 1.58
CA ARG A 127 -3.71 5.66 1.42
C ARG A 127 -2.81 6.73 2.02
N GLN A 128 -2.30 6.53 3.23
CA GLN A 128 -1.43 7.51 3.90
C GLN A 128 -0.11 7.67 3.17
N ARG A 129 0.50 6.59 2.68
CA ARG A 129 1.75 6.63 1.93
C ARG A 129 1.61 7.39 0.62
N ILE A 130 0.52 7.15 -0.11
CA ILE A 130 0.20 7.88 -1.35
C ILE A 130 0.06 9.38 -1.07
N MET A 131 -0.74 9.75 -0.06
CA MET A 131 -0.92 11.17 0.28
C MET A 131 0.37 11.84 0.74
N ARG A 132 1.28 11.11 1.37
CA ARG A 132 2.59 11.63 1.75
C ARG A 132 3.43 11.97 0.52
N TRP A 133 3.46 11.10 -0.49
CA TRP A 133 4.16 11.41 -1.75
C TRP A 133 3.57 12.61 -2.47
N VAL A 134 2.24 12.75 -2.48
CA VAL A 134 1.58 13.93 -3.06
C VAL A 134 2.03 15.20 -2.32
N ALA A 135 2.11 15.18 -0.98
CA ALA A 135 2.58 16.32 -0.20
C ALA A 135 4.07 16.61 -0.39
N GLU A 136 4.92 15.58 -0.43
CA GLU A 136 6.37 15.71 -0.66
C GLU A 136 6.67 16.35 -2.02
N GLU A 137 5.91 16.04 -3.08
CA GLU A 137 6.10 16.65 -4.40
C GLU A 137 5.56 18.09 -4.46
N ASP A 138 4.47 18.41 -3.75
CA ASP A 138 3.93 19.79 -3.62
C ASP A 138 4.95 20.72 -2.92
N GLU A 139 5.66 20.23 -1.90
CA GLU A 139 6.73 20.99 -1.22
C GLU A 139 7.97 21.25 -2.11
N LEU A 140 8.23 20.38 -3.10
CA LEU A 140 9.33 20.54 -4.04
C LEU A 140 9.03 21.54 -5.19
N GLU A 141 7.78 22.00 -5.31
CA GLU A 141 7.33 22.97 -6.33
C GLU A 141 8.00 24.35 -6.18
N GLU A 142 8.49 24.72 -4.99
CA GLU A 142 9.23 25.97 -4.80
C GLU A 142 10.51 26.03 -5.67
N ASN A 143 10.98 24.89 -6.21
CA ASN A 143 12.23 24.76 -6.97
C ASN A 143 12.07 24.28 -8.43
N ALA A 144 10.96 24.60 -9.12
CA ALA A 144 10.77 24.45 -10.58
C ALA A 144 10.27 23.10 -11.13
N LYS A 145 9.59 22.26 -10.35
CA LYS A 145 8.81 21.11 -10.87
C LYS A 145 7.37 21.52 -11.22
N GLU A 146 6.80 20.90 -12.25
CA GLU A 146 5.39 21.06 -12.65
C GLU A 146 4.47 20.40 -11.62
N LYS A 147 3.43 21.12 -11.19
CA LYS A 147 2.48 20.66 -10.18
C LYS A 147 1.79 19.36 -10.56
N ILE A 148 1.66 18.44 -9.60
CA ILE A 148 0.91 17.20 -9.80
C ILE A 148 -0.55 17.56 -10.06
N HIS A 149 -1.07 17.12 -11.21
CA HIS A 149 -2.48 17.27 -11.58
C HIS A 149 -3.17 15.92 -11.80
N ALA A 150 -2.41 14.82 -11.83
CA ALA A 150 -2.96 13.48 -11.96
C ALA A 150 -2.18 12.45 -11.13
N LEU A 151 -2.93 11.49 -10.58
CA LEU A 151 -2.40 10.32 -9.89
C LEU A 151 -2.98 9.06 -10.55
N ILE A 152 -2.11 8.17 -11.02
CA ILE A 152 -2.50 6.90 -11.64
C ILE A 152 -2.13 5.75 -10.70
N LEU A 153 -3.13 4.96 -10.34
CA LEU A 153 -2.97 3.79 -9.49
C LEU A 153 -2.96 2.51 -10.34
N ASP A 154 -1.79 1.90 -10.48
CA ASP A 154 -1.62 0.57 -11.10
C ASP A 154 -2.03 -0.51 -10.10
N MET A 155 -3.15 -1.17 -10.42
CA MET A 155 -3.76 -2.25 -9.63
C MET A 155 -3.47 -3.65 -10.19
N SER A 156 -2.50 -3.79 -11.11
CA SER A 156 -2.19 -5.08 -11.77
C SER A 156 -1.82 -6.21 -10.79
N SER A 157 -1.17 -5.88 -9.66
CA SER A 157 -0.80 -6.82 -8.61
C SER A 157 -1.95 -7.19 -7.67
N LEU A 158 -3.04 -6.40 -7.65
CA LEU A 158 -4.18 -6.65 -6.77
C LEU A 158 -5.04 -7.80 -7.30
N ILE A 159 -5.08 -8.88 -6.53
CA ILE A 159 -5.95 -10.04 -6.78
C ILE A 159 -7.35 -9.77 -6.23
N ASN A 160 -7.43 -9.12 -5.06
CA ASN A 160 -8.69 -8.96 -4.34
C ASN A 160 -8.78 -7.63 -3.59
N ILE A 161 -10.01 -7.19 -3.35
CA ILE A 161 -10.33 -6.00 -2.53
C ILE A 161 -11.51 -6.31 -1.60
N ASP A 162 -11.53 -5.72 -0.41
CA ASP A 162 -12.68 -5.78 0.52
C ASP A 162 -13.37 -4.41 0.64
N SER A 163 -14.42 -4.32 1.48
CA SER A 163 -15.15 -3.07 1.72
C SER A 163 -14.28 -1.98 2.33
N SER A 164 -13.31 -2.33 3.17
CA SER A 164 -12.39 -1.37 3.79
C SER A 164 -11.39 -0.81 2.77
N GLY A 165 -10.92 -1.64 1.83
CA GLY A 165 -10.11 -1.21 0.70
C GLY A 165 -10.85 -0.25 -0.21
N ILE A 166 -12.12 -0.55 -0.53
CA ILE A 166 -12.98 0.36 -1.33
C ILE A 166 -13.16 1.70 -0.60
N LEU A 167 -13.48 1.68 0.70
CA LEU A 167 -13.63 2.89 1.49
C LEU A 167 -12.34 3.73 1.50
N ALA A 168 -11.17 3.10 1.63
CA ALA A 168 -9.89 3.80 1.57
C ALA A 168 -9.64 4.45 0.20
N LEU A 169 -10.02 3.79 -0.90
CA LEU A 169 -9.95 4.38 -2.24
C LEU A 169 -10.91 5.55 -2.40
N GLU A 170 -12.11 5.50 -1.81
CA GLU A 170 -13.05 6.62 -1.80
C GLU A 170 -12.51 7.82 -1.01
N GLU A 171 -11.92 7.57 0.16
CA GLU A 171 -11.25 8.61 0.94
C GLU A 171 -10.07 9.21 0.19
N LEU A 172 -9.28 8.38 -0.50
CA LEU A 172 -8.18 8.81 -1.34
C LEU A 172 -8.69 9.73 -2.45
N HIS A 173 -9.69 9.28 -3.20
CA HIS A 173 -10.29 10.04 -4.29
C HIS A 173 -10.78 11.42 -3.82
N LYS A 174 -11.51 11.50 -2.71
CA LYS A 174 -11.99 12.77 -2.15
C LYS A 174 -10.85 13.72 -1.76
N LYS A 175 -9.75 13.17 -1.21
CA LYS A 175 -8.58 13.97 -0.83
C LYS A 175 -7.84 14.52 -2.04
N LEU A 176 -7.71 13.71 -3.09
CA LEU A 176 -7.09 14.13 -4.35
C LEU A 176 -7.97 15.17 -5.08
N ASP A 177 -9.28 14.96 -5.10
CA ASP A 177 -10.25 15.88 -5.69
C ASP A 177 -10.22 17.25 -4.99
N ALA A 178 -10.08 17.28 -3.67
CA ALA A 178 -9.89 18.52 -2.90
C ALA A 178 -8.58 19.26 -3.23
N LEU A 179 -7.60 18.59 -3.83
CA LEU A 179 -6.33 19.16 -4.30
C LEU A 179 -6.32 19.42 -5.82
N ASP A 180 -7.46 19.22 -6.51
CA ASP A 180 -7.57 19.28 -7.98
C ASP A 180 -6.68 18.25 -8.70
N ILE A 181 -6.39 17.12 -8.04
CA ILE A 181 -5.62 16.00 -8.59
C ILE A 181 -6.58 14.92 -9.08
N LYS A 182 -6.54 14.60 -10.38
CA LYS A 182 -7.37 13.55 -10.96
C LYS A 182 -6.85 12.17 -10.61
N LEU A 183 -7.71 11.30 -10.09
CA LEU A 183 -7.37 9.89 -9.82
C LEU A 183 -7.74 9.00 -11.01
N GLY A 184 -6.76 8.30 -11.58
CA GLY A 184 -6.93 7.24 -12.57
C GLY A 184 -6.61 5.86 -11.99
N VAL A 185 -7.33 4.83 -12.42
CA VAL A 185 -7.09 3.43 -12.03
C VAL A 185 -6.70 2.63 -13.27
N ALA A 186 -5.53 2.01 -13.25
CA ALA A 186 -5.02 1.21 -14.34
C ALA A 186 -5.00 -0.29 -13.99
N ASN A 187 -5.35 -1.11 -14.97
CA ASN A 187 -5.26 -2.58 -14.94
C ASN A 187 -5.89 -3.26 -13.70
N PRO A 188 -7.13 -2.92 -13.29
CA PRO A 188 -7.79 -3.67 -12.22
C PRO A 188 -8.19 -5.06 -12.71
N ARG A 189 -7.82 -6.12 -11.98
CA ARG A 189 -8.28 -7.48 -12.29
C ARG A 189 -9.80 -7.61 -12.21
N TRP A 190 -10.36 -8.58 -12.93
CA TRP A 190 -11.81 -8.82 -12.99
C TRP A 190 -12.49 -8.86 -11.60
N GLN A 191 -11.91 -9.58 -10.64
CA GLN A 191 -12.45 -9.67 -9.28
C GLN A 191 -12.44 -8.33 -8.55
N VAL A 192 -11.41 -7.51 -8.77
CA VAL A 192 -11.27 -6.17 -8.18
C VAL A 192 -12.29 -5.23 -8.81
N ILE A 193 -12.33 -5.11 -10.14
CA ILE A 193 -13.26 -4.21 -10.82
C ILE A 193 -14.73 -4.56 -10.55
N HIS A 194 -15.06 -5.84 -10.44
CA HIS A 194 -16.42 -6.27 -10.08
C HIS A 194 -16.82 -5.75 -8.70
N LYS A 195 -15.94 -5.84 -7.70
CA LYS A 195 -16.19 -5.33 -6.37
C LYS A 195 -16.21 -3.80 -6.30
N LEU A 196 -15.35 -3.13 -7.07
CA LEU A 196 -15.38 -1.66 -7.21
C LEU A 196 -16.73 -1.19 -7.78
N LYS A 197 -17.30 -1.90 -8.75
CA LYS A 197 -18.65 -1.62 -9.30
C LYS A 197 -19.74 -1.85 -8.26
N LEU A 198 -19.70 -2.97 -7.54
CA LEU A 198 -20.66 -3.24 -6.45
C LEU A 198 -20.60 -2.19 -5.33
N GLY A 199 -19.40 -1.69 -5.02
CA GLY A 199 -19.18 -0.60 -4.08
C GLY A 199 -19.53 0.79 -4.61
N LYS A 200 -19.99 0.92 -5.86
CA LYS A 200 -20.26 2.19 -6.56
C LYS A 200 -19.05 3.13 -6.63
N PHE A 201 -17.84 2.60 -6.48
CA PHE A 201 -16.61 3.39 -6.58
C PHE A 201 -16.37 3.86 -8.02
N VAL A 202 -16.65 2.99 -9.00
CA VAL A 202 -16.54 3.32 -10.43
C VAL A 202 -17.42 4.51 -10.82
N ASP A 203 -18.63 4.58 -10.26
CA ASP A 203 -19.57 5.67 -10.51
C ASP A 203 -19.08 6.98 -9.90
N LYS A 204 -18.48 6.92 -8.71
CA LYS A 204 -17.89 8.08 -8.01
C LYS A 204 -16.65 8.62 -8.73
N LEU A 205 -15.77 7.72 -9.20
CA LEU A 205 -14.53 8.07 -9.89
C LEU A 205 -14.78 8.64 -11.30
N GLY A 206 -15.90 8.27 -11.91
CA GLY A 206 -16.23 8.58 -13.30
C GLY A 206 -15.79 7.46 -14.25
N SER A 207 -16.65 7.14 -15.22
CA SER A 207 -16.42 6.02 -16.16
C SER A 207 -15.19 6.19 -17.06
N GLY A 208 -14.66 7.41 -17.20
CA GLY A 208 -13.47 7.73 -17.99
C GLY A 208 -12.15 7.66 -17.22
N SER A 209 -12.16 7.18 -15.97
CA SER A 209 -11.01 7.17 -15.07
C SER A 209 -10.48 5.76 -14.79
N ILE A 210 -10.97 4.75 -15.51
CA ILE A 210 -10.53 3.36 -15.40
C ILE A 210 -9.98 2.90 -16.75
N PHE A 211 -8.75 2.40 -16.74
CA PHE A 211 -7.95 2.12 -17.93
C PHE A 211 -7.44 0.69 -17.92
N LEU A 212 -7.22 0.11 -19.10
CA LEU A 212 -6.66 -1.23 -19.22
C LEU A 212 -5.17 -1.21 -18.93
N THR A 213 -4.47 -0.16 -19.38
CA THR A 213 -3.02 0.00 -19.22
C THR A 213 -2.66 1.34 -18.55
N VAL A 214 -1.47 1.40 -17.97
CA VAL A 214 -0.92 2.65 -17.42
C VAL A 214 -0.70 3.67 -18.53
N THR A 215 -0.26 3.23 -19.72
CA THR A 215 -0.07 4.08 -20.90
C THR A 215 -1.35 4.81 -21.29
N GLU A 216 -2.47 4.08 -21.40
CA GLU A 216 -3.78 4.69 -21.70
C GLU A 216 -4.19 5.72 -20.63
N ALA A 217 -3.95 5.43 -19.36
CA ALA A 217 -4.24 6.34 -18.26
C ALA A 217 -3.42 7.62 -18.36
N VAL A 218 -2.12 7.50 -18.68
CA VAL A 218 -1.22 8.64 -18.89
C VAL A 218 -1.69 9.47 -20.08
N ASP A 219 -2.00 8.84 -21.21
CA ASP A 219 -2.42 9.54 -22.42
C ASP A 219 -3.72 10.33 -22.19
N ALA A 220 -4.67 9.75 -21.45
CA ALA A 220 -5.90 10.44 -21.04
C ALA A 220 -5.63 11.66 -20.14
N CYS A 221 -4.60 11.61 -19.30
CA CYS A 221 -4.19 12.72 -18.45
C CYS A 221 -3.38 13.80 -19.19
N LEU A 222 -2.74 13.47 -20.33
CA LEU A 222 -2.00 14.42 -21.17
C LEU A 222 -2.87 15.10 -22.25
N ALA A 223 -3.93 14.43 -22.70
CA ALA A 223 -4.92 14.96 -23.63
C ALA A 223 -5.72 16.24 -23.21
N PRO A 224 -5.78 16.71 -21.94
CA PRO A 224 -6.59 17.87 -21.57
C PRO A 224 -6.18 19.21 -22.20
N LYS A 225 -5.01 19.33 -22.85
CA LYS A 225 -4.55 20.59 -23.46
C LYS A 225 -5.18 20.92 -24.83
N MET A 226 -6.13 20.13 -25.37
CA MET A 226 -6.64 20.30 -26.74
C MET A 226 -8.14 20.63 -26.89
N LEU A 227 -8.91 20.78 -25.80
CA LEU A 227 -10.34 21.19 -25.87
C LEU A 227 -10.57 22.46 -25.05
N GLY A 228 -10.10 23.58 -25.61
CA GLY A 228 -10.32 24.92 -25.08
C GLY A 228 -9.96 25.95 -26.14
N ALA A 229 -10.80 26.08 -27.17
CA ALA A 229 -10.82 27.17 -28.14
C ALA A 229 -12.18 27.86 -28.05
#